data_AF-A0A8T1FAL2-F1
#
_entry.id   AF-A0A8T1FAL2-F1
#
_cell.length_a   1.000
_cell.length_b   1.000
_cell.length_c   1.000
_cell.angle_alpha   90.00
_cell.angle_beta   90.00
_cell.angle_gamma   90.00
#
_symmetry.space_group_name_H-M   'P 1'
#
loop_
_entity.id
_entity.type
_entity.pdbx_description
1 polymer ?
#
loop_
_entity_poly.entity_id
_entity_poly.type
_entity_poly.pdbx_seq_one_letter_code
_entity_poly.pdbx_strand_id
1 'polypeptide(L)'
;MGFWRQAGPNTTEMYATGIFDPCGDMIRMLVVPGLATAFLSSVKYAYCGQMRKLSFLLDKAYADSKAHGAPNKKNVCVTCFAPIGRRLGDFSKSNSTCKLCFGHVCHVCKVVQKLSFVDPDLLLSKRKVTFCTGCMSTVTSMSSMDCARAKMLSLKKGVDYSSVQTSSTVSGDYGSEISYISN
;
A
#
# COMPACT_ATOMS: atom_id res chain seq x y z
N MET A 1 5.06 6.37 -22.13
CA MET A 1 4.13 5.31 -21.66
C MET A 1 4.84 4.39 -20.69
N GLY A 2 4.18 4.06 -19.58
CA GLY A 2 4.72 3.16 -18.56
C GLY A 2 3.71 2.08 -18.16
N PHE A 3 4.19 0.85 -17.99
CA PHE A 3 3.41 -0.30 -17.56
C PHE A 3 4.06 -0.93 -16.33
N TRP A 4 3.25 -1.23 -15.32
CA TRP A 4 3.68 -1.91 -14.11
C TRP A 4 2.88 -3.20 -13.94
N ARG A 5 3.56 -4.30 -13.61
CA ARG A 5 2.89 -5.53 -13.17
C ARG A 5 3.56 -6.13 -11.95
N GLN A 6 2.79 -6.81 -11.13
CA GLN A 6 3.35 -7.66 -10.08
C GLN A 6 3.76 -8.99 -10.70
N ALA A 7 5.07 -9.27 -10.74
CA ALA A 7 5.59 -10.52 -11.29
C ALA A 7 5.67 -11.64 -10.24
N GLY A 8 5.69 -11.29 -8.95
CA GLY A 8 5.75 -12.26 -7.85
C GLY A 8 5.48 -11.64 -6.47
N PRO A 9 5.57 -12.43 -5.39
CA PRO A 9 5.46 -11.94 -4.02
C PRO A 9 6.56 -10.89 -3.75
N ASN A 10 6.15 -9.67 -3.40
CA ASN A 10 7.06 -8.52 -3.22
C ASN A 10 7.91 -8.14 -4.45
N THR A 11 7.53 -8.57 -5.66
CA THR A 11 8.26 -8.28 -6.90
C THR A 11 7.35 -7.56 -7.88
N THR A 12 7.77 -6.36 -8.30
CA THR A 12 7.07 -5.55 -9.31
C THR A 12 8.03 -5.32 -10.47
N GLU A 13 7.55 -5.58 -11.68
CA GLU A 13 8.23 -5.19 -12.91
C GLU A 13 7.65 -3.88 -13.43
N MET A 14 8.54 -3.00 -13.88
CA MET A 14 8.18 -1.77 -14.58
C MET A 14 8.84 -1.75 -15.95
N TYR A 15 8.05 -1.45 -16.96
CA TYR A 15 8.52 -1.09 -18.29
C TYR A 15 8.06 0.34 -18.56
N ALA A 16 9.00 1.26 -18.71
CA ALA A 16 8.66 2.65 -19.01
C ALA A 16 9.57 3.15 -20.13
N THR A 17 8.95 3.77 -21.13
CA THR A 17 9.64 4.44 -22.23
C THR A 17 9.06 5.84 -22.41
N GLY A 18 9.92 6.78 -22.77
CA GLY A 18 9.58 8.16 -23.01
C GLY A 18 10.51 8.75 -24.05
N ILE A 19 9.94 9.58 -24.93
CA ILE A 19 10.70 10.43 -25.84
C ILE A 19 10.78 11.80 -25.17
N PHE A 20 11.96 12.41 -25.17
CA PHE A 20 12.17 13.72 -24.59
C PHE A 20 12.94 14.59 -25.59
N ASP A 21 12.35 15.72 -25.95
CA ASP A 21 13.02 16.77 -26.71
C ASP A 21 13.34 17.93 -25.76
N PRO A 22 14.62 18.16 -25.42
CA PRO A 22 14.99 19.22 -24.50
C PRO A 22 14.88 20.64 -25.08
N CYS A 23 14.38 20.81 -26.33
CA CYS A 23 14.11 22.06 -27.05
C CYS A 23 14.65 23.34 -26.36
N GLY A 24 15.88 23.73 -26.71
CA GLY A 24 16.61 24.85 -26.12
C GLY A 24 18.07 24.50 -25.83
N ASP A 25 18.75 25.35 -25.05
CA ASP A 25 20.18 25.27 -24.71
C ASP A 25 20.50 24.21 -23.63
N MET A 26 19.51 23.39 -23.25
CA MET A 26 19.67 22.33 -22.26
C MET A 26 20.49 21.18 -22.85
N ILE A 27 21.73 21.06 -22.39
CA ILE A 27 22.65 20.02 -22.84
C ILE A 27 22.08 18.65 -22.45
N ARG A 28 21.98 17.74 -23.43
CA ARG A 28 21.53 16.34 -23.26
C ARG A 28 22.24 15.62 -22.11
N MET A 29 23.50 15.98 -21.84
CA MET A 29 24.32 15.51 -20.72
C MET A 29 23.74 15.84 -19.33
N LEU A 30 22.95 16.90 -19.19
CA LEU A 30 22.28 17.28 -17.94
C LEU A 30 20.89 16.67 -17.83
N VAL A 31 20.16 16.59 -18.94
CA VAL A 31 18.77 16.11 -18.97
C VAL A 31 18.69 14.59 -18.79
N VAL A 32 19.55 13.84 -19.48
CA VAL A 32 19.51 12.37 -19.48
C VAL A 32 19.72 11.78 -18.07
N PRO A 33 20.69 12.23 -17.25
CA PRO A 33 20.84 11.74 -15.88
C PRO A 33 19.62 12.04 -14.99
N GLY A 34 18.99 13.21 -15.15
CA GLY A 34 17.78 13.57 -14.42
C GLY A 34 16.62 12.63 -14.75
N LEU A 35 16.41 12.35 -16.04
CA LEU A 35 15.39 11.39 -16.51
C LEU A 35 15.69 9.97 -16.02
N ALA A 36 16.94 9.51 -16.14
CA ALA A 36 17.34 8.20 -15.63
C ALA A 36 17.09 8.07 -14.13
N THR A 37 17.37 9.12 -13.34
CA THR A 37 17.09 9.15 -11.91
C THR A 37 15.59 9.11 -11.62
N ALA A 38 14.78 9.84 -12.40
CA ALA A 38 13.33 9.79 -12.29
C ALA A 38 12.79 8.39 -12.60
N PHE A 39 13.27 7.73 -13.66
CA PHE A 39 12.92 6.34 -13.95
C PHE A 39 13.37 5.39 -12.85
N LEU A 40 14.60 5.50 -12.34
CA LEU A 40 15.09 4.66 -11.26
C LEU A 40 14.34 4.89 -9.94
N SER A 41 13.77 6.08 -9.71
CA SER A 41 12.98 6.34 -8.50
C SER A 41 11.76 5.41 -8.38
N SER A 42 11.25 4.94 -9.52
CA SER A 42 10.12 4.00 -9.59
C SER A 42 10.44 2.61 -9.03
N VAL A 43 11.71 2.20 -8.92
CA VAL A 43 12.07 0.88 -8.37
C VAL A 43 11.66 0.76 -6.89
N LYS A 44 11.46 1.89 -6.21
CA LYS A 44 10.91 1.94 -4.84
C LYS A 44 9.43 1.56 -4.78
N TYR A 45 8.75 1.38 -5.92
CA TYR A 45 7.31 1.15 -5.98
C TYR A 45 6.91 -0.24 -5.49
N ALA A 46 7.81 -1.23 -5.44
CA ALA A 46 7.53 -2.52 -4.80
C ALA A 46 7.15 -2.32 -3.32
N TYR A 47 7.93 -1.51 -2.59
CA TYR A 47 7.63 -1.13 -1.21
C TYR A 47 6.33 -0.32 -1.12
N CYS A 48 6.14 0.67 -1.99
CA CYS A 48 4.91 1.47 -2.01
C CYS A 48 3.67 0.60 -2.26
N GLY A 49 3.76 -0.39 -3.14
CA GLY A 49 2.70 -1.36 -3.42
C GLY A 49 2.38 -2.23 -2.20
N GLN A 50 3.41 -2.74 -1.52
CA GLN A 50 3.23 -3.48 -0.27
C GLN A 50 2.54 -2.62 0.81
N MET A 51 2.97 -1.37 0.99
CA MET A 51 2.34 -0.45 1.95
C MET A 51 0.88 -0.16 1.57
N ARG A 52 0.57 -0.01 0.28
CA ARG A 52 -0.80 0.22 -0.18
C ARG A 52 -1.70 -1.00 0.02
N LYS A 53 -1.17 -2.21 -0.17
CA LYS A 53 -1.84 -3.47 0.19
C LYS A 53 -2.13 -3.54 1.70
N LEU A 54 -1.16 -3.18 2.55
CA LEU A 54 -1.36 -3.10 4.00
C LEU A 54 -2.45 -2.11 4.37
N SER A 55 -2.41 -0.89 3.85
CA SER A 55 -3.43 0.13 4.13
C SER A 55 -4.82 -0.35 3.72
N PHE A 56 -4.97 -0.91 2.52
CA PHE A 56 -6.26 -1.45 2.07
C PHE A 56 -6.82 -2.54 2.99
N LEU A 57 -5.98 -3.51 3.38
CA LEU A 57 -6.41 -4.58 4.28
C LEU A 57 -6.72 -4.07 5.68
N LEU A 58 -6.00 -3.07 6.18
CA LEU A 58 -6.31 -2.42 7.45
C LEU A 58 -7.68 -1.77 7.40
N ASP A 59 -7.95 -0.96 6.38
CA ASP A 59 -9.24 -0.30 6.21
C ASP A 59 -10.38 -1.33 6.23
N LYS A 60 -10.22 -2.44 5.51
CA LYS A 60 -11.17 -3.55 5.47
C LYS A 60 -11.34 -4.22 6.84
N ALA A 61 -10.24 -4.56 7.52
CA ALA A 61 -10.28 -5.21 8.83
C ALA A 61 -10.90 -4.31 9.92
N TYR A 62 -10.61 -3.01 9.88
CA TYR A 62 -11.22 -2.04 10.79
C TYR A 62 -12.72 -1.86 10.53
N ALA A 63 -13.13 -1.78 9.27
CA ALA A 63 -14.55 -1.71 8.92
C ALA A 63 -15.30 -2.97 9.40
N ASP A 64 -14.73 -4.15 9.17
CA ASP A 64 -15.31 -5.42 9.60
C ASP A 64 -15.39 -5.53 11.14
N SER A 65 -14.33 -5.12 11.85
CA SER A 65 -14.33 -5.10 13.31
C SER A 65 -15.31 -4.09 13.91
N LYS A 66 -15.62 -2.98 13.23
CA LYS A 66 -16.67 -2.04 13.68
C LYS A 66 -18.06 -2.64 13.53
N ALA A 67 -18.29 -3.45 12.50
CA ALA A 67 -19.58 -4.10 12.25
C ALA A 67 -19.80 -5.31 13.17
N HIS A 68 -18.78 -6.14 13.39
CA HIS A 68 -18.91 -7.43 14.07
C HIS A 68 -18.27 -7.48 15.48
N GLY A 69 -17.64 -6.39 15.92
CA GLY A 69 -16.85 -6.36 17.14
C GLY A 69 -15.47 -7.01 16.99
N ALA A 70 -14.56 -6.76 17.93
CA ALA A 70 -13.25 -7.40 17.92
C ALA A 70 -13.37 -8.85 18.44
N PRO A 71 -12.84 -9.86 17.73
CA PRO A 71 -12.90 -11.23 18.20
C PRO A 71 -12.14 -11.37 19.52
N ASN A 72 -12.79 -11.92 20.55
CA ASN A 72 -12.19 -12.11 21.86
C ASN A 72 -11.10 -13.20 21.78
N LYS A 73 -9.82 -12.83 21.81
CA LYS A 73 -8.69 -13.75 21.58
C LYS A 73 -8.00 -14.15 22.88
N LYS A 74 -7.66 -15.43 22.99
CA LYS A 74 -6.88 -16.00 24.10
C LYS A 74 -5.51 -15.29 24.22
N ASN A 75 -4.94 -15.24 25.42
CA ASN A 75 -3.64 -14.61 25.72
C ASN A 75 -2.44 -15.46 25.24
N VAL A 76 -2.46 -15.85 23.97
CA VAL A 76 -1.42 -16.63 23.29
C VAL A 76 -1.08 -15.95 21.98
N CYS A 77 0.15 -16.15 21.49
CA CYS A 77 0.55 -15.63 20.20
C CYS A 77 -0.27 -16.27 19.09
N VAL A 78 -0.84 -15.45 18.20
CA VAL A 78 -1.65 -15.92 17.05
C VAL A 78 -0.85 -16.72 16.01
N THR A 79 0.49 -16.65 16.06
CA THR A 79 1.37 -17.33 15.09
C THR A 79 2.00 -18.58 15.66
N CYS A 80 2.66 -18.48 16.82
CA CYS A 80 3.40 -19.60 17.40
C CYS A 80 2.71 -20.22 18.64
N PHE A 81 1.53 -19.73 19.02
CA PHE A 81 0.75 -20.19 20.17
C PHE A 81 1.46 -20.09 21.54
N ALA A 82 2.66 -19.50 21.59
CA ALA A 82 3.36 -19.26 22.84
C ALA A 82 2.52 -18.38 23.78
N PRO A 83 2.48 -18.68 25.08
CA PRO A 83 1.75 -17.88 26.06
C PRO A 83 2.35 -16.47 26.13
N ILE A 84 1.48 -15.47 26.24
CA ILE A 84 1.91 -14.08 26.38
C ILE A 84 1.78 -13.69 27.85
N GLY A 85 2.93 -13.44 28.48
CA GLY A 85 3.02 -13.09 29.88
C GLY A 85 2.15 -11.86 30.19
N ARG A 86 1.16 -12.03 31.07
CA ARG A 86 0.31 -10.95 31.52
C ARG A 86 1.02 -10.20 32.65
N ARG A 87 1.27 -8.90 32.51
CA ARG A 87 1.24 -8.03 33.69
C ARG A 87 -0.21 -7.61 33.88
N LEU A 88 -0.73 -7.90 35.07
CA LEU A 88 -2.06 -7.49 35.51
C LEU A 88 -2.19 -5.96 35.35
N GLY A 89 -3.19 -5.48 34.60
CA GLY A 89 -3.49 -4.05 34.43
C GLY A 89 -3.17 -3.42 33.07
N ASP A 90 -2.51 -4.11 32.14
CA ASP A 90 -2.10 -3.51 30.85
C ASP A 90 -3.10 -3.81 29.70
N PHE A 91 -4.38 -3.45 29.89
CA PHE A 91 -5.39 -3.53 28.81
C PHE A 91 -5.15 -2.51 27.68
N SER A 92 -4.13 -1.65 27.79
CA SER A 92 -3.97 -0.45 26.98
C SER A 92 -2.70 -0.40 26.12
N LYS A 93 -1.70 -1.28 26.30
CA LYS A 93 -0.50 -1.24 25.44
C LYS A 93 -0.70 -1.98 24.12
N SER A 94 -1.21 -1.21 23.16
CA SER A 94 -1.42 -1.47 21.72
C SER A 94 -0.23 -2.07 20.92
N ASN A 95 0.90 -2.37 21.56
CA ASN A 95 2.17 -2.69 20.91
C ASN A 95 2.42 -4.19 20.71
N SER A 96 1.57 -5.07 21.24
CA SER A 96 1.68 -6.53 21.08
C SER A 96 0.49 -7.16 20.36
N THR A 97 -0.37 -6.36 19.71
CA THR A 97 -1.51 -6.88 18.93
C THR A 97 -1.34 -6.59 17.45
N CYS A 98 -1.66 -7.58 16.61
CA CYS A 98 -1.71 -7.41 15.16
C CYS A 98 -2.94 -6.59 14.79
N LYS A 99 -2.76 -5.52 13.99
CA LYS A 99 -3.88 -4.65 13.55
C LYS A 99 -4.72 -5.20 12.39
N LEU A 100 -4.36 -6.35 11.82
CA LEU A 100 -5.16 -7.03 10.80
C LEU A 100 -6.06 -8.11 11.39
N CYS A 101 -5.51 -9.01 12.19
CA CYS A 101 -6.27 -10.13 12.77
C CYS A 101 -6.68 -9.90 14.23
N PHE A 102 -6.35 -8.75 14.82
CA PHE A 102 -6.62 -8.37 16.22
C PHE A 102 -6.09 -9.34 17.28
N GLY A 103 -5.17 -10.24 16.91
CA GLY A 103 -4.59 -11.23 17.81
C GLY A 103 -3.32 -10.74 18.49
N HIS A 104 -3.00 -11.34 19.64
CA HIS A 104 -1.76 -11.06 20.34
C HIS A 104 -0.56 -11.67 19.60
N VAL A 105 0.60 -11.03 19.71
CA VAL A 105 1.82 -11.38 19.01
C VAL A 105 2.99 -11.27 19.96
N CYS A 106 3.79 -12.33 20.07
CA CYS A 106 5.04 -12.30 20.83
C CYS A 106 6.09 -11.43 20.12
N HIS A 107 7.18 -11.11 20.80
CA HIS A 107 8.24 -10.28 20.23
C HIS A 107 8.86 -10.86 18.95
N VAL A 108 8.99 -12.19 18.85
CA VAL A 108 9.59 -12.87 17.70
C VAL A 108 8.68 -12.85 16.47
N CYS A 109 7.38 -13.06 16.65
CA CYS A 109 6.40 -13.08 15.55
C CYS A 109 5.92 -11.68 15.16
N LYS A 110 6.42 -10.63 15.82
CA LYS A 110 6.01 -9.24 15.64
C LYS A 110 6.74 -8.61 14.46
N VAL A 111 5.97 -8.06 13.53
CA VAL A 111 6.46 -7.26 12.41
C VAL A 111 5.90 -5.84 12.56
N VAL A 112 6.77 -4.83 12.54
CA VAL A 112 6.35 -3.42 12.64
C VAL A 112 6.60 -2.74 11.30
N GLN A 113 5.55 -2.15 10.71
CA GLN A 113 5.67 -1.35 9.49
C GLN A 113 5.27 0.10 9.77
N LYS A 114 5.95 1.05 9.10
CA LYS A 114 5.57 2.46 9.14
C LYS A 114 4.63 2.74 7.98
N LEU A 115 3.38 3.03 8.30
CA LEU A 115 2.35 3.38 7.32
C LEU A 115 2.10 4.88 7.35
N SER A 116 1.85 5.44 6.16
CA SER A 116 1.41 6.82 5.99
C SER A 116 -0.11 6.87 5.93
N PHE A 117 -0.70 7.79 6.69
CA PHE A 117 -2.14 8.07 6.72
C PHE A 117 -2.36 9.54 6.39
N VAL A 118 -3.45 9.84 5.71
CA VAL A 118 -3.89 11.22 5.49
C VAL A 118 -4.78 11.59 6.66
N ASP A 119 -4.39 12.62 7.40
CA ASP A 119 -5.15 13.17 8.51
C ASP A 119 -6.23 14.14 8.01
N PRO A 120 -7.22 14.52 8.84
CA PRO A 120 -8.31 15.42 8.45
C PRO A 120 -7.84 16.81 7.97
N ASP A 121 -6.64 17.22 8.38
CA ASP A 121 -5.95 18.43 7.95
C ASP A 121 -5.27 18.29 6.58
N LEU A 122 -5.48 17.17 5.88
CA LEU A 122 -4.87 16.80 4.60
C LEU A 122 -3.36 16.58 4.67
N LEU A 123 -2.78 16.48 5.87
CA LEU A 123 -1.36 16.17 6.06
C LEU A 123 -1.12 14.67 6.15
N LEU A 124 0.11 14.27 5.80
CA LEU A 124 0.53 12.87 5.89
C LEU A 124 1.19 12.60 7.25
N SER A 125 0.55 11.81 8.11
CA SER A 125 1.20 11.29 9.31
C SER A 125 1.72 9.87 9.12
N LYS A 126 2.92 9.61 9.62
CA LYS A 126 3.52 8.26 9.64
C LYS A 126 3.34 7.63 11.01
N ARG A 127 2.69 6.47 11.06
CA ARG A 127 2.44 5.73 12.31
C ARG A 127 3.04 4.33 12.23
N LYS A 128 3.65 3.88 13.33
CA LYS A 128 4.14 2.50 13.48
C LYS A 128 2.93 1.60 13.74
N VAL A 129 2.76 0.58 12.91
CA VAL A 129 1.66 -0.38 13.00
C VAL A 129 2.23 -1.78 13.17
N THR A 130 1.65 -2.54 14.10
CA THR A 130 2.10 -3.90 14.45
C THR A 130 1.28 -4.95 13.70
N PHE A 131 1.97 -5.93 13.13
CA PHE A 131 1.42 -7.08 12.41
C PHE A 131 2.05 -8.38 12.93
N CYS A 132 1.35 -9.51 12.80
CA CYS A 132 1.99 -10.81 12.93
C CYS A 132 2.61 -11.23 11.59
N THR A 133 3.62 -12.10 11.63
CA THR A 133 4.26 -12.65 10.43
C THR A 133 3.27 -13.35 9.50
N GLY A 134 2.27 -14.04 10.04
CA GLY A 134 1.21 -14.69 9.25
C GLY A 134 0.45 -13.71 8.37
N CYS A 135 -0.08 -12.62 8.95
CA CYS A 135 -0.76 -11.59 8.17
C CYS A 135 0.17 -10.87 7.19
N MET A 136 1.44 -10.65 7.57
CA MET A 136 2.42 -10.05 6.65
C MET A 136 2.71 -10.94 5.44
N SER A 137 2.75 -12.26 5.64
CA SER A 137 2.89 -13.23 4.56
C SER A 137 1.69 -13.16 3.60
N THR A 138 0.47 -13.12 4.14
CA THR A 138 -0.75 -12.97 3.33
C THR A 138 -0.72 -11.68 2.50
N VAL A 139 -0.36 -10.55 3.10
CA VAL A 139 -0.22 -9.27 2.38
C VAL A 139 0.78 -9.38 1.23
N THR A 140 1.89 -10.08 1.46
CA THR A 140 2.96 -10.24 0.48
C THR A 140 2.52 -11.09 -0.70
N SER A 141 1.77 -12.16 -0.44
CA SER A 141 1.23 -13.06 -1.48
C SER A 141 0.01 -12.52 -2.21
N MET A 142 -0.66 -11.49 -1.70
CA MET A 142 -1.83 -10.90 -2.38
C MET A 142 -1.47 -10.19 -3.69
N SER A 143 -2.39 -10.34 -4.65
CA SER A 143 -2.41 -9.63 -5.93
C SER A 143 -2.67 -8.13 -5.71
N SER A 144 -1.72 -7.32 -6.16
CA SER A 144 -1.79 -5.87 -6.08
C SER A 144 -2.91 -5.32 -6.99
N MET A 145 -3.18 -5.98 -8.11
CA MET A 145 -4.27 -5.61 -9.02
C MET A 145 -5.63 -5.81 -8.38
N ASP A 146 -5.83 -6.92 -7.67
CA ASP A 146 -7.12 -7.19 -7.01
C ASP A 146 -7.35 -6.23 -5.85
N CYS A 147 -6.31 -5.91 -5.07
CA CYS A 147 -6.39 -4.85 -4.06
C CYS A 147 -6.74 -3.49 -4.68
N ALA A 148 -6.11 -3.13 -5.80
CA ALA A 148 -6.40 -1.87 -6.50
C ALA A 148 -7.84 -1.84 -7.02
N ARG A 149 -8.28 -2.89 -7.71
CA ARG A 149 -9.65 -3.03 -8.22
C ARG A 149 -10.67 -2.96 -7.10
N ALA A 150 -10.47 -3.70 -6.02
CA ALA A 150 -11.36 -3.68 -4.86
C ALA A 150 -11.44 -2.29 -4.22
N LYS A 151 -10.31 -1.58 -4.10
CA LYS A 151 -10.28 -0.21 -3.58
C LYS A 151 -11.01 0.78 -4.49
N MET A 152 -10.87 0.65 -5.81
CA MET A 152 -11.62 1.49 -6.76
C MET A 152 -13.12 1.24 -6.67
N LEU A 153 -13.54 -0.02 -6.54
CA LEU A 153 -14.95 -0.38 -6.37
C LEU A 153 -15.52 0.09 -5.03
N SER A 154 -14.74 0.09 -3.95
CA SER A 154 -15.21 0.60 -2.66
C SER A 154 -15.40 2.11 -2.64
N LEU A 155 -14.58 2.87 -3.38
CA LEU A 155 -14.74 4.33 -3.50
C LEU A 155 -16.02 4.71 -4.25
N LYS A 156 -16.42 3.92 -5.26
CA LYS A 156 -17.68 4.16 -5.99
C LYS A 156 -18.94 4.01 -5.13
N LYS A 157 -18.87 3.35 -3.96
CA LYS A 157 -20.03 3.13 -3.07
C LYS A 157 -20.22 4.22 -2.01
N GLY A 158 -19.26 5.15 -1.85
CA GLY A 158 -19.29 6.16 -0.79
C GLY A 158 -18.91 7.55 -1.30
N VAL A 159 -19.94 8.32 -1.66
CA VAL A 159 -19.95 9.78 -1.85
C VAL A 159 -19.39 10.34 -3.16
N ASP A 160 -20.20 11.29 -3.67
CA ASP A 160 -19.95 12.27 -4.72
C ASP A 160 -18.51 12.77 -4.83
N TYR A 161 -18.15 12.97 -6.08
CA TYR A 161 -16.87 13.39 -6.59
C TYR A 161 -16.37 14.68 -5.92
N SER A 162 -15.41 14.55 -5.02
CA SER A 162 -14.32 15.53 -4.92
C SER A 162 -13.07 14.85 -5.47
N SER A 163 -12.81 15.16 -6.73
CA SER A 163 -11.63 14.83 -7.52
C SER A 163 -10.37 14.66 -6.67
N VAL A 164 -9.99 13.42 -6.40
CA VAL A 164 -8.57 13.11 -6.20
C VAL A 164 -7.94 13.22 -7.58
N GLN A 165 -7.54 14.43 -7.94
CA GLN A 165 -6.55 14.63 -9.00
C GLN A 165 -5.32 13.83 -8.57
N THR A 166 -5.21 12.62 -9.10
CA THR A 166 -3.90 12.04 -9.30
C THR A 166 -3.26 12.97 -10.30
N SER A 167 -2.36 13.84 -9.86
CA SER A 167 -1.51 14.61 -10.76
C SER A 167 -0.58 13.63 -11.47
N SER A 168 -1.13 12.90 -12.44
CA SER A 168 -0.39 12.49 -13.62
C SER A 168 0.04 13.79 -14.27
N THR A 169 1.35 14.06 -14.25
CA THR A 169 1.99 15.07 -15.07
C THR A 169 1.73 14.70 -16.52
N VAL A 170 0.60 15.19 -17.03
CA VAL A 170 0.30 15.21 -18.46
C VAL A 170 1.00 16.45 -19.01
N SER A 171 1.91 16.23 -19.94
CA SER A 171 2.45 17.27 -20.79
C SER A 171 2.45 16.70 -22.19
N GLY A 172 1.63 17.27 -23.06
CA GLY A 172 1.61 17.02 -24.50
C GLY A 172 0.45 16.17 -24.99
N ASP A 173 -0.58 16.85 -25.47
CA ASP A 173 -1.61 16.36 -26.39
C ASP A 173 -0.97 15.65 -27.59
N TYR A 174 -1.33 14.40 -27.86
CA TYR A 174 -1.60 13.87 -29.21
C TYR A 174 -2.57 12.70 -29.08
N GLY A 175 -3.72 12.82 -29.75
CA GLY A 175 -4.85 11.89 -29.65
C GLY A 175 -4.49 10.46 -30.03
N SER A 176 -5.12 9.50 -29.35
CA SER A 176 -5.19 8.12 -29.80
C SER A 176 -6.52 7.57 -29.33
N GLU A 177 -7.44 7.38 -30.28
CA GLU A 177 -8.63 6.57 -30.10
C GLU A 177 -8.21 5.17 -29.66
N ILE A 178 -8.66 4.74 -28.48
CA ILE A 178 -8.58 3.33 -28.07
C ILE A 178 -9.97 2.76 -28.25
N SER A 179 -10.17 2.09 -29.39
CA SER A 179 -11.29 1.18 -29.60
C SER A 179 -11.07 -0.09 -28.80
N TYR A 180 -12.04 -0.42 -27.95
CA TYR A 180 -12.10 -1.70 -27.26
C TYR A 180 -12.70 -2.70 -28.26
N ILE A 181 -11.89 -3.66 -28.73
CA ILE A 181 -12.44 -4.85 -29.38
C ILE A 181 -12.73 -5.87 -28.30
N SER A 182 -14.02 -6.08 -28.05
CA SER A 182 -14.55 -7.29 -27.46
C SER A 182 -14.76 -8.31 -28.58
N ASN A 183 -14.01 -9.41 -28.54
CA ASN A 183 -14.53 -10.77 -28.75
C ASN A 183 -13.51 -11.79 -28.27
#